data_AF-A0A2A2UQL2-F1
#
_entry.id   AF-A0A2A2UQL2-F1
#
_cell.length_a   1.000
_cell.length_b   1.000
_cell.length_c   1.000
_cell.angle_alpha   90.00
_cell.angle_beta   90.00
_cell.angle_gamma   90.00
#
_symmetry.space_group_name_H-M   'P 1'
#
loop_
_entity.id
_entity.type
_entity.pdbx_description
1 polymer ?
#
loop_
_entity_poly.entity_id
_entity_poly.type
_entity_poly.pdbx_seq_one_letter_code
_entity_poly.pdbx_strand_id
1 'polypeptide(L)'
;AKGKTGKANWALNHIQKLYRVETANKTASAEERQAARVQQSAPLLAQFKTWLDKSAQTVVPKSKLGEAVHYTLRQWPKLIRYLD
;
A
#
# COMPACT_ATOMS: atom_id res chain seq x y z
N ALA A 1 4.06 14.54 22.98
CA ALA A 1 4.69 14.85 21.68
C ALA A 1 4.21 13.84 20.64
N LYS A 2 3.51 14.26 19.57
CA LYS A 2 3.10 13.35 18.48
C LYS A 2 4.38 12.98 17.69
N GLY A 3 5.04 11.92 18.15
CA GLY A 3 6.30 11.45 17.59
C GLY A 3 6.16 11.17 16.09
N LYS A 4 7.19 11.53 15.33
CA LYS A 4 7.33 11.26 13.90
C LYS A 4 6.73 9.90 13.57
N THR A 5 5.72 9.84 12.71
CA THR A 5 5.10 8.59 12.29
C THR A 5 6.20 7.68 11.73
N GLY A 6 6.55 6.62 12.46
CA GLY A 6 7.57 5.68 12.03
C GLY A 6 7.20 5.06 10.69
N LYS A 7 8.19 4.62 9.92
CA LYS A 7 7.99 3.99 8.59
C LYS A 7 6.91 2.90 8.61
N ALA A 8 6.87 2.09 9.66
CA ALA A 8 5.83 1.07 9.86
C ALA A 8 4.42 1.68 9.98
N ASN A 9 4.23 2.70 10.83
CA ASN A 9 2.94 3.36 10.98
C ASN A 9 2.49 4.05 9.69
N TRP A 10 3.42 4.62 8.93
CA TRP A 10 3.09 5.21 7.62
C TRP A 10 2.55 4.14 6.67
N ALA A 11 3.22 2.99 6.58
CA ALA A 11 2.77 1.88 5.75
C ALA A 11 1.40 1.34 6.19
N LEU A 12 1.20 1.12 7.50
CA LEU A 12 -0.09 0.67 8.05
C LEU A 12 -1.23 1.64 7.73
N ASN A 13 -1.01 2.94 7.93
CA ASN A 13 -2.00 3.97 7.60
C ASN A 13 -2.34 3.97 6.11
N HIS A 14 -1.37 3.67 5.25
CA HIS A 14 -1.59 3.66 3.81
C HIS A 14 -2.36 2.42 3.35
N ILE A 15 -2.09 1.26 3.94
CA ILE A 15 -2.89 0.04 3.72
C ILE A 15 -4.32 0.22 4.25
N GLN A 16 -4.50 0.89 5.39
CA GLN A 16 -5.84 1.22 5.90
C GLN A 16 -6.67 2.06 4.92
N LYS A 17 -6.04 2.95 4.14
CA LYS A 17 -6.76 3.71 3.10
C LYS A 17 -7.31 2.80 2.01
N LEU A 18 -6.57 1.77 1.59
CA LEU A 18 -7.05 0.77 0.63
C LEU A 18 -8.26 0.02 1.19
N TYR A 19 -8.21 -0.42 2.45
CA TYR A 19 -9.36 -1.08 3.10
C TYR A 19 -10.59 -0.18 3.21
N ARG A 20 -10.42 1.14 3.36
CA ARG A 20 -11.54 2.09 3.35
C ARG A 20 -12.22 2.15 1.99
N VAL A 21 -11.46 2.07 0.88
CA VAL A 21 -12.04 1.98 -0.47
C VAL A 21 -12.89 0.72 -0.60
N GLU A 22 -12.38 -0.44 -0.17
CA GLU A 22 -13.16 -1.69 -0.23
C GLU A 22 -14.40 -1.66 0.67
N THR A 23 -14.29 -1.07 1.87
CA THR A 23 -15.42 -0.97 2.80
C THR A 23 -16.50 -0.05 2.27
N ALA A 24 -16.13 1.08 1.65
CA ALA A 24 -17.07 2.02 1.04
C ALA A 24 -17.83 1.42 -0.15
N ASN A 25 -17.23 0.46 -0.86
CA ASN A 25 -17.83 -0.18 -2.03
C ASN A 25 -18.33 -1.62 -1.75
N LYS A 26 -18.53 -1.99 -0.48
CA LYS A 26 -18.87 -3.36 -0.08
C LYS A 26 -20.18 -3.87 -0.68
N THR A 27 -21.17 -2.99 -0.86
CA THR A 27 -22.49 -3.30 -1.43
C THR A 27 -22.59 -2.99 -2.92
N ALA A 28 -21.53 -2.46 -3.52
CA ALA A 28 -21.51 -2.08 -4.93
C ALA A 28 -21.35 -3.30 -5.83
N SER A 29 -21.76 -3.15 -7.09
CA SER A 29 -21.58 -4.18 -8.12
C SER A 29 -20.10 -4.52 -8.31
N ALA A 30 -19.81 -5.62 -9.01
CA ALA A 30 -18.42 -5.98 -9.31
C ALA A 30 -17.74 -4.90 -10.17
N GLU A 31 -18.47 -4.32 -11.12
CA GLU A 31 -17.99 -3.28 -12.03
C GLU A 31 -17.71 -1.96 -11.29
N GLU A 32 -18.61 -1.56 -10.40
CA GLU A 32 -18.46 -0.36 -9.57
C GLU A 32 -17.27 -0.49 -8.61
N ARG A 33 -17.12 -1.67 -7.99
CA ARG A 33 -15.93 -1.97 -7.16
C ARG A 33 -14.66 -1.86 -7.98
N GLN A 34 -14.65 -2.40 -9.20
CA GLN A 34 -13.47 -2.33 -10.05
C GLN A 34 -13.15 -0.89 -10.46
N ALA A 35 -14.15 -0.11 -10.86
CA ALA A 35 -13.99 1.31 -11.16
C ALA A 35 -13.43 2.08 -9.95
N ALA A 36 -13.94 1.81 -8.74
CA ALA A 36 -13.44 2.43 -7.51
C ALA A 36 -11.99 2.05 -7.21
N ARG A 37 -11.57 0.81 -7.46
CA ARG A 37 -10.17 0.38 -7.31
C ARG A 37 -9.26 1.14 -8.27
N VAL A 38 -9.63 1.22 -9.54
CA VAL A 38 -8.85 1.94 -10.55
C VAL A 38 -8.78 3.44 -10.21
N GLN A 39 -9.89 4.07 -9.82
CA GLN A 39 -9.93 5.51 -9.57
C GLN A 39 -9.28 5.91 -8.23
N GLN A 40 -9.52 5.16 -7.17
CA GLN A 40 -9.15 5.54 -5.81
C GLN A 40 -7.94 4.77 -5.29
N SER A 41 -7.86 3.47 -5.56
CA SER A 41 -6.78 2.62 -5.06
C SER A 41 -5.51 2.70 -5.91
N ALA A 42 -5.60 2.90 -7.23
CA ALA A 42 -4.42 3.04 -8.09
C ALA A 42 -3.47 4.19 -7.66
N PRO A 43 -3.94 5.43 -7.42
CA PRO A 43 -3.06 6.50 -6.95
C PRO A 43 -2.47 6.22 -5.57
N LEU A 44 -3.22 5.54 -4.68
CA LEU A 44 -2.70 5.11 -3.38
C LEU A 44 -1.59 4.07 -3.56
N LEU A 45 -1.76 3.07 -4.43
CA LEU A 45 -0.72 2.09 -4.72
C LEU A 45 0.54 2.73 -5.34
N ALA A 46 0.39 3.68 -6.26
CA ALA A 46 1.53 4.41 -6.83
C ALA A 46 2.33 5.17 -5.76
N GLN A 47 1.64 5.85 -4.84
CA GLN A 47 2.27 6.49 -3.68
C GLN A 47 2.97 5.48 -2.76
N PHE A 48 2.33 4.33 -2.53
CA PHE A 48 2.90 3.26 -1.71
C PHE A 48 4.19 2.70 -2.32
N LYS A 49 4.19 2.46 -3.64
CA LYS A 49 5.36 1.99 -4.38
C LYS A 49 6.52 2.96 -4.29
N THR A 50 6.25 4.23 -4.54
CA THR A 50 7.25 5.30 -4.45
C THR A 50 7.86 5.35 -3.05
N TRP A 51 7.04 5.19 -2.02
CA TRP A 51 7.52 5.15 -0.64
C TRP A 51 8.32 3.88 -0.33
N LEU A 52 7.92 2.71 -0.84
CA LEU A 52 8.67 1.45 -0.69
C LEU A 52 10.05 1.55 -1.34
N ASP A 53 10.13 2.10 -2.56
CA ASP A 53 11.40 2.25 -3.29
C ASP A 53 12.37 3.18 -2.55
N LYS A 54 11.87 4.30 -2.02
CA LYS A 54 12.66 5.22 -1.18
C LYS A 54 13.05 4.58 0.16
N SER A 55 12.14 3.80 0.74
CA SER A 55 12.38 3.12 2.00
C SER A 55 13.44 2.05 1.85
N ALA A 56 13.43 1.28 0.76
CA ALA A 56 14.41 0.24 0.48
C ALA A 56 15.85 0.76 0.47
N GLN A 57 16.07 1.98 -0.01
CA GLN A 57 17.39 2.64 -0.04
C GLN A 57 17.88 3.08 1.34
N THR A 58 16.99 3.23 2.32
CA THR A 58 17.28 3.87 3.61
C THR A 58 17.08 2.94 4.82
N VAL A 59 16.60 1.71 4.61
CA VAL A 59 16.46 0.71 5.67
C VAL A 59 17.62 -0.27 5.62
N VAL A 60 18.09 -0.72 6.79
CA VAL A 60 19.08 -1.78 6.86
C VAL A 60 18.45 -3.08 6.34
N PRO A 61 19.01 -3.73 5.29
CA PRO A 61 18.36 -4.87 4.63
C PRO A 61 18.03 -6.04 5.57
N LYS A 62 18.88 -6.32 6.55
CA LYS A 62 18.70 -7.41 7.54
C LYS A 62 17.87 -7.03 8.76
N SER A 63 17.36 -5.79 8.83
CA SER A 63 16.41 -5.41 9.88
C SER A 63 15.01 -5.95 9.54
N LYS A 64 14.15 -6.16 10.54
CA LYS A 64 12.76 -6.60 10.31
C LYS A 64 11.99 -5.68 9.35
N LEU A 65 12.22 -4.37 9.44
CA LEU A 65 11.63 -3.41 8.52
C LEU A 65 12.22 -3.54 7.10
N GLY A 66 13.53 -3.76 6.99
CA GLY A 66 14.20 -4.01 5.72
C GLY A 66 13.68 -5.26 5.03
N GLU A 67 13.59 -6.37 5.76
CA GLU A 67 13.01 -7.63 5.27
C GLU A 67 11.59 -7.41 4.75
N ALA A 68 10.75 -6.71 5.53
CA ALA A 68 9.37 -6.41 5.13
C ALA A 68 9.29 -5.56 3.85
N VAL A 69 10.05 -4.47 3.76
CA VAL A 69 10.06 -3.59 2.56
C VAL A 69 10.48 -4.36 1.32
N HIS A 70 11.58 -5.12 1.39
CA HIS A 70 12.07 -5.89 0.25
C HIS A 70 11.14 -7.04 -0.13
N TYR A 71 10.52 -7.70 0.86
CA TYR A 71 9.52 -8.73 0.62
C TYR A 71 8.29 -8.16 -0.11
N THR A 72 7.76 -7.02 0.35
CA THR A 72 6.63 -6.35 -0.30
C THR A 72 6.98 -5.95 -1.73
N LEU A 73 8.18 -5.40 -1.98
CA LEU A 73 8.63 -5.07 -3.33
C LEU A 73 8.72 -6.30 -4.25
N ARG A 74 9.19 -7.44 -3.74
CA ARG A 74 9.21 -8.71 -4.51
C ARG A 74 7.80 -9.21 -4.85
N GLN A 75 6.81 -8.97 -3.99
CA GLN A 75 5.42 -9.33 -4.26
C GLN A 75 4.65 -8.25 -5.04
N TRP A 76 5.28 -7.12 -5.38
CA TRP A 76 4.62 -6.00 -6.05
C TRP A 76 3.82 -6.41 -7.31
N PRO A 77 4.36 -7.26 -8.22
CA PRO A 77 3.61 -7.68 -9.40
C PRO A 77 2.32 -8.43 -9.09
N LYS A 78 2.23 -9.11 -7.94
CA LYS A 78 1.00 -9.77 -7.48
C LYS A 78 0.05 -8.79 -6.80
N LEU A 79 0.61 -7.84 -6.05
CA LEU A 79 -0.17 -6.84 -5.34
C LEU A 79 -0.92 -5.90 -6.29
N ILE A 80 -0.30 -5.49 -7.40
CA ILE A 80 -0.95 -4.62 -8.39
C ILE A 80 -2.11 -5.27 -9.13
N ARG A 81 -2.20 -6.61 -9.18
CA ARG A 81 -3.34 -7.33 -9.76
C ARG A 81 -4.65 -7.06 -9.04
N TYR A 82 -4.59 -6.46 -7.86
CA TYR A 82 -5.77 -5.91 -7.20
C TYR A 82 -6.51 -4.85 -8.04
N LEU A 83 -5.83 -4.22 -9.01
CA LEU A 83 -6.43 -3.27 -9.94
C LEU A 83 -6.93 -3.91 -11.24
N ASP A 84 -6.74 -5.22 -11.40
CA ASP A 84 -7.25 -6.03 -12.53
C ASP A 84 -8.60 -6.66 -12.17
#